data_AF-A0A931SDH0-F1
#
_entry.id   AF-A0A931SDH0-F1
#
_cell.length_a   1.000
_cell.length_b   1.000
_cell.length_c   1.000
_cell.angle_alpha   90.00
_cell.angle_beta   90.00
_cell.angle_gamma   90.00
#
_symmetry.space_group_name_H-M   'P 1'
#
loop_
_entity.id
_entity.type
_entity.pdbx_description
1 polymer ?
#
loop_
_entity_poly.entity_id
_entity_poly.type
_entity_poly.pdbx_seq_one_letter_code
_entity_poly.pdbx_strand_id
1 'polypeptide(L)' 'IGTYRGSRHMKGLPVHGQRTKTNSRTRRGNVRKTMGSGRKPAASPT' A
#
# COMPACT_ATOMS: atom_id res chain seq x y z
N ILE A 1 -12.93 -23.92 11.34
CA ILE A 1 -13.38 -22.51 11.26
C ILE A 1 -12.76 -21.86 10.01
N GLY A 2 -13.49 -21.89 8.89
CA GLY A 2 -13.06 -21.30 7.62
C GLY A 2 -13.69 -19.93 7.40
N THR A 3 -13.60 -19.03 8.39
CA THR A 3 -14.32 -17.75 8.33
C THR A 3 -13.62 -16.77 7.39
N TYR A 4 -14.42 -15.90 6.75
CA TYR A 4 -13.90 -14.83 5.89
C TYR A 4 -12.86 -13.97 6.61
N ARG A 5 -13.10 -13.64 7.89
CA ARG A 5 -12.13 -12.88 8.68
C ARG A 5 -10.81 -13.63 8.84
N GLY A 6 -10.85 -14.94 9.15
CA GLY A 6 -9.65 -15.77 9.29
C GLY A 6 -8.79 -15.82 8.01
N SER A 7 -9.40 -16.12 6.86
CA SER A 7 -8.67 -16.20 5.59
C SER A 7 -8.06 -14.86 5.17
N ARG A 8 -8.73 -13.74 5.48
CA ARG A 8 -8.22 -12.38 5.22
C ARG A 8 -7.08 -12.00 6.17
N HIS A 9 -7.16 -12.39 7.44
CA HIS A 9 -6.08 -12.21 8.41
C HIS A 9 -4.82 -12.98 8.02
N MET A 10 -4.94 -14.27 7.64
CA MET A 10 -3.80 -15.08 7.16
C MET A 10 -3.12 -14.46 5.93
N LYS A 11 -3.90 -13.83 5.04
CA LYS A 11 -3.39 -13.17 3.82
C LYS A 11 -2.94 -11.71 4.04
N GLY A 12 -2.99 -11.19 5.27
CA GLY A 12 -2.64 -9.79 5.56
C GLY A 12 -3.56 -8.76 4.88
N LEU A 13 -4.79 -9.15 4.51
CA LEU A 13 -5.75 -8.28 3.82
C LEU A 13 -6.72 -7.63 4.80
N PRO A 14 -7.29 -6.45 4.47
CA PRO A 14 -8.36 -5.85 5.26
C PRO A 14 -9.60 -6.74 5.39
N VAL A 15 -10.23 -6.72 6.56
CA VAL A 15 -11.40 -7.56 6.88
C VAL A 15 -12.75 -6.83 6.76
N HIS A 16 -12.77 -5.50 6.82
CA HIS A 16 -14.00 -4.68 6.80
C HIS A 16 -14.43 -4.22 5.39
N GLY A 17 -14.25 -5.07 4.37
CA GLY A 17 -14.72 -4.78 3.01
C GLY A 17 -13.92 -3.71 2.24
N GLN A 18 -12.78 -3.24 2.77
CA GLN A 18 -11.94 -2.26 2.09
C GLN A 18 -11.37 -2.81 0.77
N ARG A 19 -11.30 -1.95 -0.25
CA ARG A 19 -10.76 -2.28 -1.58
C ARG A 19 -9.26 -2.56 -1.51
N THR A 20 -8.86 -3.76 -1.93
CA THR A 20 -7.47 -4.24 -1.84
C THR A 20 -6.58 -3.81 -3.01
N LYS A 21 -7.18 -3.53 -4.18
CA LYS A 21 -6.47 -3.15 -5.42
C LYS A 21 -5.77 -1.79 -5.30
N THR A 22 -6.41 -0.81 -4.67
CA THR A 22 -5.92 0.58 -4.64
C THR A 22 -5.64 1.10 -3.24
N ASN A 23 -6.35 0.63 -2.19
CA ASN A 23 -6.32 1.25 -0.86
C ASN A 23 -6.06 0.25 0.28
N SER A 24 -4.99 -0.54 0.15
CA SER A 24 -4.56 -1.51 1.19
C SER A 24 -3.31 -1.08 1.96
N ARG A 25 -2.94 0.21 1.89
CA ARG A 25 -1.66 0.74 2.41
C ARG A 25 -1.45 0.50 3.89
N THR A 26 -2.47 0.69 4.72
CA THR A 26 -2.36 0.59 6.18
C THR A 26 -2.15 -0.85 6.67
N ARG A 27 -2.73 -1.85 5.99
CA ARG A 27 -2.62 -3.28 6.37
C ARG A 27 -1.52 -4.03 5.64
N ARG A 28 -1.37 -3.85 4.32
CA ARG A 28 -0.33 -4.54 3.52
C ARG A 28 1.03 -3.84 3.58
N GLY A 29 1.10 -2.62 4.12
CA GLY A 29 2.36 -1.86 4.18
C GLY A 29 2.97 -1.58 2.81
N ASN A 30 2.15 -1.52 1.74
CA ASN A 30 2.62 -1.31 0.37
C ASN A 30 3.08 0.15 0.19
N VAL A 31 4.22 0.48 0.82
CA VAL A 31 5.02 1.66 0.54
C VAL A 31 5.57 1.41 -0.86
N ARG A 32 5.01 2.12 -1.84
CA ARG A 32 5.68 2.20 -3.15
C ARG A 32 7.04 2.81 -2.85
N LYS A 33 8.10 1.98 -2.87
CA LYS A 33 9.46 2.49 -3.05
C LYS A 33 9.49 3.04 -4.46
N THR A 34 8.98 4.25 -4.62
CA THR A 34 9.17 5.04 -5.82
C THR A 34 10.68 5.25 -5.86
N MET A 35 11.41 4.42 -6.62
CA MET A 35 12.81 4.70 -6.93
C MET A 35 12.82 6.09 -7.52
N GLY A 36 13.34 7.07 -6.78
CA GLY A 36 13.40 8.47 -7.13
C GLY A 36 12.06 9.02 -7.64
N SER A 37 11.36 9.81 -6.82
CA SER A 37 10.53 10.86 -7.41
C SER A 37 11.44 11.61 -8.39
N GLY A 38 11.26 11.41 -9.70
CA GLY A 38 12.08 11.95 -10.78
C GLY A 38 11.99 13.48 -10.92
N ARG A 39 11.75 14.17 -9.81
CA ARG A 39 11.96 15.61 -9.69
C ARG A 39 13.44 15.84 -9.89
N LYS A 40 13.79 16.38 -11.07
CA LYS A 40 15.05 17.09 -11.25
C LYS A 40 15.19 18.09 -10.08
N PRO A 41 16.35 18.13 -9.39
CA PRO A 41 16.60 19.21 -8.44
C PRO A 41 16.42 20.54 -9.18
N ALA A 42 15.75 21.50 -8.55
CA ALA A 42 15.51 22.81 -9.13
C ALA A 42 16.86 23.43 -9.51
N ALA A 43 16.98 23.90 -10.75
CA ALA A 43 18.18 24.59 -11.21
C ALA A 43 18.37 25.85 -10.36
N SER A 44 19.52 25.95 -9.68
CA SER A 44 19.93 27.16 -8.97
C SER A 44 20.19 28.27 -9.99
N PRO A 45 19.63 29.48 -9.82
CA PRO A 45 20.00 30.61 -10.67
C PRO A 45 21.47 30.99 -10.41
N THR A 46 22.21 31.21 -11.49
CA THR A 46 23.53 31.87 -11.48
C THR A 46 23.32 33.38 -11.47
#